data_AF-A0AA35R6I8-F1
#
_entry.id   AF-A0AA35R6I8-F1
#
_cell.length_a   1.000
_cell.length_b   1.000
_cell.length_c   1.000
_cell.angle_alpha   90.00
_cell.angle_beta   90.00
_cell.angle_gamma   90.00
#
_symmetry.space_group_name_H-M   'P 1'
#
loop_
_entity.id
_entity.type
_entity.pdbx_description
1 polymer ?
#
loop_
_entity_poly.entity_id
_entity_poly.type
_entity_poly.pdbx_seq_one_letter_code
_entity_poly.pdbx_strand_id
1 'polypeptide(L)'
;MHASQARMWRVYVFLWRTQGLEGTEYQLSREYTLDVYRMASVVTEHDAKKAGAEVVKQVKNPLLSGLLYPGLQALDEEYLKGVDAQFGGEDQRKIFTLAEKYLPNLGYKKRIHLMNPMVPGLTGGKMSASEPDSKIDLLDSPGDVKRKIKKAFCEPGNVQENGILAFAKHVLFPVLDGTEFVIERSKKHGGNVRYTTFTELEESYAKEEIYPLDLKNAVARELSKLLEPIHAKFSADSEMQMIRDRAYPDEVVKKGGGKKGAGGGGAGPDRPVDISRLDLRVGVVISAEKVWHYSGTSEQRTLRAQRFCPL
;
A
#
# COMPACT_ATOMS: atom_id res chain seq x y z
N MET A 1 -28.82 -18.44 5.45
CA MET A 1 -27.66 -17.53 5.48
C MET A 1 -27.11 -17.46 4.07
N HIS A 2 -27.16 -16.28 3.43
CA HIS A 2 -26.85 -16.14 2.01
C HIS A 2 -25.36 -16.44 1.72
N ALA A 3 -25.06 -17.11 0.61
CA ALA A 3 -23.68 -17.41 0.19
C ALA A 3 -22.79 -16.15 0.07
N SER A 4 -23.39 -14.98 -0.17
CA SER A 4 -22.73 -13.66 -0.11
C SER A 4 -22.28 -13.29 1.31
N GLN A 5 -23.10 -13.56 2.33
CA GLN A 5 -22.69 -13.41 3.73
C GLN A 5 -21.56 -14.37 4.05
N ALA A 6 -21.64 -15.66 3.72
CA ALA A 6 -20.56 -16.61 4.01
C ALA A 6 -19.20 -16.25 3.36
N ARG A 7 -19.22 -15.72 2.12
CA ARG A 7 -18.02 -15.22 1.41
C ARG A 7 -17.42 -14.00 2.08
N MET A 8 -18.27 -13.06 2.49
CA MET A 8 -17.86 -11.91 3.29
C MET A 8 -17.31 -12.37 4.65
N TRP A 9 -18.00 -13.27 5.35
CA TRP A 9 -17.55 -13.85 6.61
C TRP A 9 -16.17 -14.51 6.51
N ARG A 10 -15.73 -15.05 5.37
CA ARG A 10 -14.36 -15.57 5.20
C ARG A 10 -13.29 -14.48 5.06
N VAL A 11 -13.57 -13.41 4.31
CA VAL A 11 -12.74 -12.19 4.31
C VAL A 11 -12.68 -11.58 5.73
N TYR A 12 -13.79 -11.65 6.47
CA TYR A 12 -13.86 -11.23 7.87
C TYR A 12 -13.28 -12.23 8.89
N VAL A 13 -13.18 -13.52 8.59
CA VAL A 13 -12.53 -14.54 9.44
C VAL A 13 -11.02 -14.30 9.51
N PHE A 14 -10.43 -13.74 8.44
CA PHE A 14 -9.05 -13.26 8.46
C PHE A 14 -8.86 -12.14 9.51
N LEU A 15 -9.84 -11.23 9.65
CA LEU A 15 -9.78 -10.08 10.56
C LEU A 15 -9.72 -10.46 12.05
N TRP A 16 -10.17 -11.66 12.44
CA TRP A 16 -10.17 -12.11 13.85
C TRP A 16 -8.79 -12.56 14.36
N ARG A 17 -7.83 -12.82 13.45
CA ARG A 17 -6.44 -13.19 13.78
C ARG A 17 -5.42 -12.14 13.38
N THR A 18 -5.84 -11.06 12.71
CA THR A 18 -4.95 -9.95 12.35
C THR A 18 -4.77 -9.00 13.50
N GLN A 19 -3.51 -8.69 13.81
CA GLN A 19 -3.15 -7.56 14.66
C GLN A 19 -2.82 -6.38 13.75
N GLY A 20 -3.51 -5.25 13.94
CA GLY A 20 -3.09 -3.98 13.37
C GLY A 20 -2.03 -3.37 14.29
N LEU A 21 -0.89 -3.00 13.73
CA LEU A 21 0.19 -2.30 14.44
C LEU A 21 0.60 -1.11 13.59
N GLU A 22 0.62 0.07 14.18
CA GLU A 22 1.13 1.26 13.51
C GLU A 22 2.66 1.31 13.63
N GLY A 23 3.36 1.61 12.54
CA GLY A 23 4.84 1.67 12.55
C GLY A 23 5.38 2.62 13.61
N THR A 24 4.70 3.74 13.86
CA THR A 24 5.04 4.72 14.90
C THR A 24 5.04 4.17 16.33
N GLU A 25 4.38 3.04 16.59
CA GLU A 25 4.39 2.39 17.91
C GLU A 25 5.77 1.85 18.29
N TYR A 26 6.61 1.48 17.31
CA TYR A 26 7.91 0.84 17.59
C TYR A 26 9.08 1.39 16.78
N GLN A 27 8.86 1.94 15.58
CA GLN A 27 9.94 2.42 14.69
C GLN A 27 10.68 3.65 15.24
N LEU A 28 10.13 4.31 16.27
CA LEU A 28 10.77 5.42 17.00
C LEU A 28 11.40 4.98 18.32
N SER A 29 11.33 3.68 18.66
CA SER A 29 11.98 3.16 19.86
C SER A 29 13.50 3.31 19.77
N ARG A 30 14.14 3.38 20.94
CA ARG A 30 15.59 3.49 21.04
C ARG A 30 16.28 2.31 20.37
N GLU A 31 15.78 1.11 20.59
CA GLU A 31 16.33 -0.14 20.08
C GLU A 31 16.25 -0.16 18.54
N TYR A 32 15.08 0.12 17.97
CA TYR A 32 14.89 0.17 16.52
C TYR A 32 15.80 1.23 15.88
N THR A 33 15.85 2.42 16.48
CA THR A 33 16.70 3.53 15.98
C THR A 33 18.19 3.17 15.99
N LEU A 34 18.67 2.46 17.02
CA LEU A 34 20.04 1.97 17.06
C LEU A 34 20.32 0.95 15.96
N ASP A 35 19.37 0.06 15.67
CA ASP A 35 19.51 -0.89 14.57
C ASP A 35 19.43 -0.23 13.19
N VAL A 36 18.68 0.87 13.05
CA VAL A 36 18.72 1.69 11.83
C VAL A 36 20.14 2.22 11.59
N TYR A 37 20.83 2.71 12.63
CA TYR A 37 22.22 3.15 12.49
C TYR A 37 23.19 1.98 12.22
N ARG A 38 22.96 0.80 12.82
CA ARG A 38 23.75 -0.41 12.52
C ARG A 38 23.53 -0.90 11.10
N MET A 39 22.31 -0.82 10.59
CA MET A 39 21.98 -1.13 9.20
C MET A 39 22.67 -0.14 8.25
N ALA A 40 22.60 1.16 8.56
CA ALA A 40 23.22 2.22 7.76
C ALA A 40 24.76 2.14 7.73
N SER A 41 25.41 1.51 8.72
CA SER A 41 26.87 1.34 8.72
C SER A 41 27.34 0.18 7.85
N VAL A 42 26.45 -0.74 7.46
CA VAL A 42 26.79 -1.92 6.65
C VAL A 42 26.18 -1.89 5.24
N VAL A 43 25.03 -1.25 5.05
CA VAL A 43 24.38 -1.12 3.74
C VAL A 43 25.03 0.00 2.93
N THR A 44 25.46 -0.31 1.72
CA THR A 44 26.00 0.71 0.81
C THR A 44 24.89 1.55 0.18
N GLU A 45 25.20 2.80 -0.18
CA GLU A 45 24.27 3.67 -0.91
C GLU A 45 23.76 2.99 -2.20
N HIS A 46 24.66 2.33 -2.92
CA HIS A 46 24.34 1.58 -4.13
C HIS A 46 23.29 0.50 -3.87
N ASP A 47 23.47 -0.30 -2.82
CA ASP A 47 22.54 -1.40 -2.51
C ASP A 47 21.19 -0.89 -2.04
N ALA A 48 21.16 0.16 -1.20
CA ALA A 48 19.94 0.81 -0.76
C ALA A 48 19.14 1.38 -1.96
N LYS A 49 19.82 2.11 -2.86
CA LYS A 49 19.22 2.68 -4.06
C LYS A 49 18.69 1.59 -4.99
N LYS A 50 19.44 0.50 -5.17
CA LYS A 50 19.03 -0.64 -5.99
C LYS A 50 17.80 -1.33 -5.41
N ALA A 51 17.77 -1.52 -4.09
CA ALA A 51 16.65 -2.16 -3.40
C ALA A 51 15.34 -1.37 -3.51
N GLY A 52 15.41 -0.05 -3.34
CA GLY A 52 14.25 0.84 -3.43
C GLY A 52 13.80 1.18 -4.85
N ALA A 53 14.47 0.72 -5.91
CA ALA A 53 14.28 1.22 -7.27
C ALA A 53 12.85 1.04 -7.83
N GLU A 54 12.13 0.00 -7.39
CA GLU A 54 10.78 -0.32 -7.87
C GLU A 54 9.66 0.12 -6.93
N VAL A 55 9.99 0.43 -5.67
CA VAL A 55 9.04 0.75 -4.60
C VAL A 55 9.06 2.23 -4.25
N VAL A 56 10.25 2.82 -4.14
CA VAL A 56 10.42 4.23 -3.83
C VAL A 56 10.16 5.06 -5.08
N LYS A 57 9.41 6.16 -4.92
CA LYS A 57 9.15 7.11 -6.01
C LYS A 57 10.46 7.67 -6.56
N GLN A 58 10.72 7.40 -7.83
CA GLN A 58 11.90 7.91 -8.52
C GLN A 58 11.69 9.39 -8.89
N VAL A 59 12.58 10.24 -8.38
CA VAL A 59 12.57 11.69 -8.63
C VAL A 59 13.97 12.14 -9.06
N LYS A 60 14.04 13.28 -9.77
CA LYS A 60 15.30 13.82 -10.30
C LYS A 60 16.37 14.02 -9.22
N ASN A 61 15.96 14.48 -8.05
CA ASN A 61 16.82 14.69 -6.89
C ASN A 61 16.29 13.81 -5.73
N PRO A 62 16.75 12.55 -5.60
CA PRO A 62 16.27 11.64 -4.56
C PRO A 62 16.55 12.17 -3.16
N LEU A 63 15.58 12.00 -2.27
CA LEU A 63 15.74 12.32 -0.86
C LEU A 63 16.45 11.17 -0.13
N LEU A 64 17.15 11.49 0.95
CA LEU A 64 17.79 10.48 1.81
C LEU A 64 16.79 9.46 2.36
N SER A 65 15.54 9.87 2.58
CA SER A 65 14.46 8.97 3.01
C SER A 65 14.28 7.76 2.08
N GLY A 66 14.50 7.94 0.77
CA GLY A 66 14.43 6.84 -0.19
C GLY A 66 15.53 5.79 -0.02
N LEU A 67 16.68 6.16 0.55
CA LEU A 67 17.77 5.24 0.85
C LEU A 67 17.56 4.53 2.19
N LEU A 68 16.89 5.16 3.15
CA LEU A 68 16.58 4.56 4.44
C LEU A 68 15.45 3.53 4.35
N TYR A 69 14.48 3.76 3.45
CA TYR A 69 13.25 2.98 3.36
C TYR A 69 13.46 1.44 3.30
N PRO A 70 14.33 0.89 2.44
CA PRO A 70 14.51 -0.57 2.40
C PRO A 70 15.07 -1.15 3.71
N GLY A 71 15.91 -0.40 4.42
CA GLY A 71 16.48 -0.82 5.69
C GLY A 71 15.43 -0.84 6.82
N LEU A 72 14.53 0.15 6.83
CA LEU A 72 13.40 0.21 7.76
C LEU A 72 12.48 -1.00 7.55
N GLN A 73 12.07 -1.26 6.30
CA GLN A 73 11.21 -2.40 5.97
C GLN A 73 11.86 -3.75 6.32
N ALA A 74 13.19 -3.89 6.16
CA ALA A 74 13.90 -5.09 6.58
C ALA A 74 13.89 -5.27 8.11
N LEU A 75 14.11 -4.19 8.87
CA LEU A 75 14.07 -4.24 10.34
C LEU A 75 12.67 -4.55 10.88
N ASP A 76 11.61 -4.18 10.18
CA ASP A 76 10.25 -4.52 10.57
C ASP A 76 10.06 -6.04 10.69
N GLU A 77 10.77 -6.87 9.90
CA GLU A 77 10.74 -8.34 10.04
C GLU A 77 11.27 -8.86 11.38
N GLU A 78 12.13 -8.09 12.06
CA GLU A 78 12.64 -8.41 13.39
C GLU A 78 11.73 -7.86 14.49
N TYR A 79 11.28 -6.61 14.34
CA TYR A 79 10.55 -5.91 15.38
C TYR A 79 9.06 -6.26 15.43
N LEU A 80 8.49 -6.74 14.32
CA LEU A 80 7.19 -7.42 14.33
C LEU A 80 7.38 -8.80 14.95
N LYS A 81 7.29 -8.85 16.28
CA LYS A 81 7.56 -10.07 17.06
C LYS A 81 6.74 -11.25 16.55
N GLY A 82 7.43 -12.37 16.30
CA GLY A 82 6.80 -13.64 15.92
C GLY A 82 6.50 -13.79 14.43
N VAL A 83 7.06 -12.94 13.56
CA VAL A 83 6.98 -13.18 12.12
C VAL A 83 8.10 -14.12 11.64
N ASP A 84 7.72 -15.07 10.79
CA ASP A 84 8.65 -15.97 10.10
C ASP A 84 8.68 -15.71 8.60
N ALA A 85 7.69 -14.98 8.08
CA ALA A 85 7.55 -14.66 6.68
C ALA A 85 7.02 -13.24 6.46
N GLN A 86 7.45 -12.61 5.36
CA GLN A 86 6.88 -11.38 4.82
C GLN A 86 6.17 -11.70 3.50
N PHE A 87 4.95 -11.18 3.35
CA PHE A 87 4.16 -11.29 2.13
C PHE A 87 4.05 -9.93 1.45
N GLY A 88 4.25 -9.88 0.13
CA GLY A 88 4.11 -8.66 -0.67
C GLY A 88 4.12 -8.96 -2.17
N GLY A 89 4.08 -7.92 -3.00
CA GLY A 89 4.16 -8.06 -4.45
C GLY A 89 5.56 -8.44 -4.93
N GLU A 90 5.65 -8.97 -6.15
CA GLU A 90 6.94 -9.19 -6.83
C GLU A 90 7.77 -7.91 -7.00
N ASP A 91 7.12 -6.73 -7.01
CA ASP A 91 7.77 -5.42 -7.02
C ASP A 91 8.61 -5.15 -5.75
N GLN A 92 8.34 -5.85 -4.65
CA GLN A 92 9.11 -5.78 -3.41
C GLN A 92 10.33 -6.71 -3.38
N ARG A 93 10.52 -7.56 -4.39
CA ARG A 93 11.58 -8.57 -4.46
C ARG A 93 12.96 -8.03 -4.09
N LYS A 94 13.30 -6.82 -4.56
CA LYS A 94 14.63 -6.25 -4.30
C LYS A 94 14.81 -5.85 -2.83
N ILE A 95 13.75 -5.41 -2.15
CA ILE A 95 13.77 -5.12 -0.71
C ILE A 95 13.90 -6.43 0.08
N PHE A 96 13.13 -7.45 -0.28
CA PHE A 96 13.22 -8.79 0.33
C PHE A 96 14.64 -9.36 0.24
N THR A 97 15.27 -9.26 -0.93
CA THR A 97 16.67 -9.71 -1.08
C THR A 97 17.67 -8.88 -0.28
N LEU A 98 17.38 -7.60 -0.02
CA LEU A 98 18.19 -6.75 0.85
C LEU A 98 18.05 -7.21 2.31
N ALA A 99 16.83 -7.49 2.77
CA ALA A 99 16.58 -8.02 4.11
C ALA A 99 17.30 -9.35 4.34
N GLU A 100 17.18 -10.31 3.41
CA GLU A 100 17.88 -11.59 3.49
C GLU A 100 19.41 -11.45 3.53
N LYS A 101 19.96 -10.42 2.87
CA LYS A 101 21.40 -10.16 2.82
C LYS A 101 21.90 -9.51 4.11
N TYR A 102 21.18 -8.52 4.64
CA TYR A 102 21.72 -7.64 5.69
C TYR A 102 21.20 -7.91 7.10
N LEU A 103 20.03 -8.51 7.27
CA LEU A 103 19.56 -8.91 8.62
C LEU A 103 20.54 -9.84 9.35
N PRO A 104 21.18 -10.84 8.69
CA PRO A 104 22.20 -11.65 9.34
C PRO A 104 23.42 -10.86 9.85
N ASN A 105 23.78 -9.74 9.20
CA ASN A 105 24.90 -8.91 9.62
C ASN A 105 24.64 -8.22 10.97
N LEU A 106 23.36 -8.02 11.32
CA LEU A 106 22.94 -7.47 12.61
C LEU A 106 22.74 -8.57 13.68
N GLY A 107 22.84 -9.85 13.29
CA GLY A 107 22.60 -11.01 14.15
C GLY A 107 21.18 -11.57 14.07
N TYR A 108 20.37 -11.11 13.11
CA TYR A 108 18.97 -11.50 12.97
C TYR A 108 18.77 -12.64 11.96
N LYS A 109 17.69 -13.41 12.17
CA LYS A 109 17.33 -14.52 11.28
C LYS A 109 16.89 -14.00 9.90
N LYS A 110 17.05 -14.81 8.85
CA LYS A 110 16.38 -14.55 7.57
C LYS A 110 14.91 -14.93 7.67
N ARG A 111 14.06 -14.28 6.89
CA ARG A 111 12.63 -14.57 6.80
C ARG A 111 12.28 -15.18 5.46
N ILE A 112 11.15 -15.86 5.43
CA ILE A 112 10.56 -16.39 4.20
C ILE A 112 9.87 -15.24 3.46
N HIS A 113 10.10 -15.12 2.16
CA HIS A 113 9.44 -14.10 1.34
C HIS A 113 8.43 -14.75 0.41
N LEU A 114 7.15 -14.37 0.54
CA LEU A 114 6.05 -14.82 -0.29
C LEU A 114 5.63 -13.69 -1.22
N MET A 115 5.80 -13.89 -2.53
CA MET A 115 5.54 -12.86 -3.53
C MET A 115 4.29 -13.19 -4.36
N ASN A 116 3.32 -12.27 -4.40
CA ASN A 116 2.21 -12.38 -5.33
C ASN A 116 2.55 -11.73 -6.68
N PRO A 117 2.09 -12.31 -7.80
CA PRO A 117 2.32 -11.72 -9.12
C PRO A 117 1.64 -10.35 -9.23
N MET A 118 2.18 -9.50 -10.09
CA MET A 118 1.61 -8.20 -10.39
C MET A 118 0.31 -8.37 -11.18
N VAL A 119 -0.82 -8.00 -10.60
CA VAL A 119 -2.09 -7.96 -11.32
C VAL A 119 -2.07 -6.74 -12.24
N PRO A 120 -2.24 -6.91 -13.57
CA PRO A 120 -2.31 -5.80 -14.51
C PRO A 120 -3.45 -4.85 -14.12
N GLY A 121 -3.20 -3.55 -14.24
CA GLY A 121 -4.23 -2.54 -14.14
C GLY A 121 -5.25 -2.67 -15.28
N LEU A 122 -6.43 -2.09 -15.07
CA LEU A 122 -7.55 -2.22 -16.01
C LEU A 122 -7.24 -1.67 -17.40
N THR A 123 -6.30 -0.74 -17.51
CA THR A 123 -5.89 -0.11 -18.77
C THR A 123 -4.68 -0.78 -19.44
N GLY A 124 -4.23 -1.96 -18.97
CA GLY A 124 -3.14 -2.72 -19.60
C GLY A 124 -1.72 -2.33 -19.14
N GLY A 125 -1.59 -1.67 -17.99
CA GLY A 125 -0.32 -1.26 -17.39
C GLY A 125 -0.25 -1.51 -15.89
N LYS A 126 0.66 -0.84 -15.17
CA LYS A 126 0.68 -0.88 -13.69
C LYS A 126 -0.54 -0.12 -13.14
N MET A 127 -1.15 -0.63 -12.06
CA MET A 127 -2.15 0.15 -11.32
C MET A 127 -1.50 1.43 -10.77
N SER A 128 -2.06 2.59 -11.08
CA SER A 128 -1.55 3.88 -10.63
C SER A 128 -2.57 4.57 -9.73
N ALA A 129 -2.17 4.88 -8.50
CA ALA A 129 -3.01 5.68 -7.60
C ALA A 129 -3.27 7.09 -8.15
N SER A 130 -2.42 7.58 -9.05
CA SER A 130 -2.48 8.93 -9.64
C SER A 130 -3.37 9.01 -10.89
N GLU A 131 -3.79 7.87 -11.46
CA GLU A 131 -4.70 7.84 -12.61
C GLU A 131 -6.07 7.31 -12.16
N PRO A 132 -7.08 8.18 -11.96
CA PRO A 132 -8.37 7.79 -11.37
C PRO A 132 -9.10 6.67 -12.12
N ASP A 133 -8.92 6.61 -13.45
CA ASP A 133 -9.55 5.61 -14.32
C ASP A 133 -8.74 4.29 -14.41
N SER A 134 -7.50 4.24 -13.90
CA SER A 134 -6.64 3.05 -13.95
C SER A 134 -6.93 2.01 -12.86
N LYS A 135 -7.63 2.43 -11.79
CA LYS A 135 -7.99 1.61 -10.63
C LYS A 135 -9.48 1.71 -10.30
N ILE A 136 -10.02 0.63 -9.74
CA ILE A 136 -11.34 0.64 -9.09
C ILE A 136 -11.12 0.92 -7.61
N ASP A 137 -11.75 1.97 -7.12
CA ASP A 137 -11.75 2.32 -5.71
C ASP A 137 -12.78 1.45 -4.96
N LEU A 138 -12.53 1.18 -3.68
CA LEU A 138 -13.45 0.41 -2.83
C LEU A 138 -14.78 1.13 -2.60
N LEU A 139 -14.83 2.44 -2.84
CA LEU A 139 -16.02 3.27 -2.71
C LEU A 139 -16.58 3.74 -4.06
N ASP A 140 -16.06 3.23 -5.19
CA ASP A 140 -16.61 3.55 -6.51
C ASP A 140 -18.06 3.07 -6.62
N SER A 141 -18.96 3.93 -7.10
CA SER A 141 -20.35 3.53 -7.32
C SER A 141 -20.44 2.41 -8.38
N PRO A 142 -21.54 1.63 -8.41
CA PRO A 142 -21.73 0.63 -9.47
C PRO A 142 -21.66 1.22 -10.89
N GLY A 143 -22.02 2.50 -11.05
CA GLY A 143 -21.88 3.23 -12.31
C GLY A 143 -20.42 3.52 -12.68
N ASP A 144 -19.60 3.90 -11.70
CA ASP A 144 -18.17 4.16 -11.87
C ASP A 144 -17.42 2.86 -12.19
N VAL A 145 -17.69 1.79 -11.44
CA VAL A 145 -17.16 0.43 -11.68
C VAL A 145 -17.45 0.00 -13.11
N LYS A 146 -18.72 0.09 -13.54
CA LYS A 146 -19.13 -0.27 -14.90
C LYS A 146 -18.43 0.60 -15.95
N ARG A 147 -18.29 1.90 -15.72
CA ARG A 147 -17.59 2.82 -16.63
C ARG A 147 -16.11 2.45 -16.77
N LYS A 148 -15.41 2.23 -15.66
CA LYS A 148 -13.97 1.91 -15.64
C LYS A 148 -13.69 0.56 -16.29
N ILE A 149 -14.47 -0.47 -15.97
CA ILE A 149 -14.35 -1.81 -16.60
C ILE A 149 -14.68 -1.74 -18.09
N LYS A 150 -15.68 -0.95 -18.50
CA LYS A 150 -16.01 -0.81 -19.93
C LYS A 150 -14.83 -0.24 -20.72
N LYS A 151 -14.10 0.73 -20.14
CA LYS A 151 -12.91 1.37 -20.73
C LYS A 151 -11.66 0.47 -20.72
N ALA A 152 -11.63 -0.56 -19.88
CA ALA A 152 -10.49 -1.46 -19.76
C ALA A 152 -10.08 -2.09 -21.10
N PHE A 153 -8.80 -2.35 -21.29
CA PHE A 153 -8.33 -3.09 -22.48
C PHE A 153 -8.73 -4.57 -22.35
N CYS A 154 -9.32 -5.14 -23.41
CA CYS A 154 -9.85 -6.51 -23.42
C CYS A 154 -10.06 -6.93 -24.89
N GLU A 155 -8.99 -7.40 -25.51
CA GLU A 155 -8.96 -7.82 -26.91
C GLU A 155 -9.54 -9.25 -27.06
N PRO A 156 -10.42 -9.50 -28.06
CA PRO A 156 -10.97 -10.85 -28.30
C PRO A 156 -9.87 -11.91 -28.43
N GLY A 157 -10.04 -13.07 -27.79
CA GLY A 157 -9.08 -14.18 -27.85
C GLY A 157 -7.79 -13.95 -27.03
N ASN A 158 -7.47 -12.72 -26.67
CA ASN A 158 -6.24 -12.40 -25.96
C ASN A 158 -6.36 -12.69 -24.45
N VAL A 159 -5.73 -13.78 -24.02
CA VAL A 159 -5.62 -14.18 -22.62
C VAL A 159 -4.38 -13.61 -21.92
N GLN A 160 -3.41 -13.10 -22.69
CA GLN A 160 -2.21 -12.46 -22.17
C GLN A 160 -2.46 -10.96 -21.98
N GLU A 161 -1.86 -10.35 -20.94
CA GLU A 161 -2.01 -8.91 -20.66
C GLU A 161 -3.46 -8.41 -20.52
N ASN A 162 -4.40 -9.31 -20.24
CA ASN A 162 -5.82 -9.00 -20.11
C ASN A 162 -6.17 -8.72 -18.65
N GLY A 163 -6.22 -7.44 -18.27
CA GLY A 163 -6.53 -7.01 -16.90
C GLY A 163 -7.89 -7.48 -16.38
N ILE A 164 -8.87 -7.70 -17.27
CA ILE A 164 -10.19 -8.21 -16.89
C ILE A 164 -10.12 -9.69 -16.51
N LEU A 165 -9.43 -10.50 -17.32
CA LEU A 165 -9.20 -11.92 -16.99
C LEU A 165 -8.31 -12.08 -15.76
N ALA A 166 -7.26 -11.27 -15.62
CA ALA A 166 -6.39 -11.29 -14.45
C ALA A 166 -7.17 -10.97 -13.16
N PHE A 167 -8.06 -9.98 -13.21
CA PHE A 167 -8.94 -9.66 -12.08
C PHE A 167 -9.90 -10.81 -11.76
N ALA A 168 -10.48 -11.44 -12.79
CA ALA A 168 -11.31 -12.62 -12.58
C ALA A 168 -10.51 -13.74 -11.89
N LYS A 169 -9.30 -14.04 -12.38
CA LYS A 169 -8.40 -15.09 -11.85
C LYS A 169 -7.99 -14.87 -10.40
N HIS A 170 -7.53 -13.66 -10.07
CA HIS A 170 -6.88 -13.38 -8.80
C HIS A 170 -7.83 -12.84 -7.73
N VAL A 171 -9.01 -12.33 -8.11
CA VAL A 171 -9.98 -11.76 -7.16
C VAL A 171 -11.30 -12.52 -7.19
N LEU A 172 -11.97 -12.60 -8.35
CA LEU A 172 -13.34 -13.13 -8.40
C LEU A 172 -13.40 -14.63 -8.14
N PHE A 173 -12.63 -15.46 -8.85
CA PHE A 173 -12.66 -16.91 -8.66
C PHE A 173 -12.26 -17.35 -7.23
N PRO A 174 -11.21 -16.78 -6.61
CA PRO A 174 -10.89 -17.06 -5.20
C PRO A 174 -12.01 -16.67 -4.23
N VAL A 175 -12.70 -15.55 -4.47
CA VAL A 175 -13.83 -15.10 -3.63
C VAL A 175 -15.09 -15.94 -3.88
N LEU A 176 -15.30 -16.42 -5.11
CA LEU A 176 -16.41 -17.27 -5.47
C LEU A 176 -16.27 -18.68 -4.88
N ASP A 177 -15.05 -19.16 -4.62
CA ASP A 177 -14.77 -20.38 -3.84
C ASP A 177 -15.62 -21.58 -4.28
N GLY A 178 -15.57 -21.90 -5.58
CA GLY A 178 -16.32 -23.00 -6.18
C GLY A 178 -17.78 -22.68 -6.56
N THR A 179 -18.25 -21.46 -6.32
CA THR A 179 -19.53 -20.99 -6.90
C THR A 179 -19.35 -20.54 -8.35
N GLU A 180 -20.43 -20.65 -9.12
CA GLU A 180 -20.40 -20.37 -10.56
C GLU A 180 -20.19 -18.89 -10.89
N PHE A 181 -19.24 -18.60 -11.77
CA PHE A 181 -19.11 -17.33 -12.47
C PHE A 181 -20.04 -17.32 -13.69
N VAL A 182 -21.07 -16.47 -13.66
CA VAL A 182 -22.12 -16.44 -14.69
C VAL A 182 -21.87 -15.33 -15.70
N ILE A 183 -21.81 -15.64 -16.99
CA ILE A 183 -21.83 -14.63 -18.06
C ILE A 183 -23.22 -14.59 -18.66
N GLU A 184 -23.91 -13.47 -18.49
CA GLU A 184 -25.23 -13.23 -19.07
C GLU A 184 -25.07 -12.71 -20.50
N ARG A 185 -25.60 -13.45 -21.47
CA ARG A 185 -25.54 -13.10 -22.88
C ARG A 185 -26.86 -13.38 -23.57
N SER A 186 -27.14 -12.64 -24.64
CA SER A 186 -28.41 -12.81 -25.36
C SER A 186 -28.53 -14.21 -25.99
N LYS A 187 -29.75 -14.67 -26.24
CA LYS A 187 -29.98 -15.96 -26.94
C LYS A 187 -29.31 -16.00 -28.32
N LYS A 188 -29.15 -14.85 -28.98
CA LYS A 188 -28.46 -14.74 -30.28
C LYS A 188 -26.96 -15.02 -30.20
N HIS A 189 -26.37 -14.85 -29.02
CA HIS A 189 -24.94 -15.12 -28.77
C HIS A 189 -24.74 -16.42 -27.96
N GLY A 190 -25.72 -17.33 -27.96
CA GLY A 190 -25.61 -18.64 -27.31
C GLY A 190 -26.12 -18.73 -25.87
N GLY A 191 -26.77 -17.68 -25.33
CA GLY A 191 -27.44 -17.70 -24.02
C GLY A 191 -26.51 -17.82 -22.81
N ASN A 192 -26.99 -17.59 -21.59
CA ASN A 192 -26.11 -17.51 -20.40
C ASN A 192 -25.17 -18.72 -20.24
N VAL A 193 -23.91 -18.44 -19.88
CA VAL A 193 -22.87 -19.47 -19.62
C VAL A 193 -22.43 -19.38 -18.16
N ARG A 194 -21.99 -20.51 -17.61
CA ARG A 194 -21.56 -20.65 -16.22
C ARG A 194 -20.21 -21.35 -16.21
N TYR A 195 -19.27 -20.80 -15.45
CA TYR A 195 -17.92 -21.34 -15.28
C TYR A 195 -17.69 -21.67 -13.82
N THR A 196 -17.18 -22.86 -13.54
CA THR A 196 -16.82 -23.27 -12.17
C THR A 196 -15.35 -23.03 -11.87
N THR A 197 -14.51 -23.09 -12.91
CA THR A 197 -13.07 -22.86 -12.81
C THR A 197 -12.63 -21.72 -13.73
N PHE A 198 -11.54 -21.05 -13.34
CA PHE A 198 -10.96 -19.99 -14.18
C PHE A 198 -10.43 -20.55 -15.51
N THR A 199 -9.90 -21.78 -15.50
CA THR A 199 -9.37 -22.45 -16.69
C THR A 199 -10.43 -22.61 -17.78
N GLU A 200 -11.66 -23.02 -17.43
CA GLU A 200 -12.76 -23.10 -18.38
C GLU A 200 -13.08 -21.74 -19.02
N LEU A 201 -13.09 -20.66 -18.22
CA LEU A 201 -13.33 -19.31 -18.71
C LEU A 201 -12.20 -18.85 -19.66
N GLU A 202 -10.95 -19.09 -19.29
CA GLU A 202 -9.76 -18.73 -20.07
C GLU A 202 -9.76 -19.42 -21.43
N GLU A 203 -10.06 -20.73 -21.46
CA GLU A 203 -10.14 -21.50 -22.70
C GLU A 203 -11.27 -21.04 -23.62
N SER A 204 -12.48 -20.81 -23.09
CA SER A 204 -13.60 -20.29 -23.88
C SER A 204 -13.36 -18.87 -24.38
N TYR A 205 -12.65 -18.04 -23.62
CA TYR A 205 -12.25 -16.71 -24.09
C TYR A 205 -11.20 -16.78 -25.20
N ALA A 206 -10.20 -17.66 -25.06
CA ALA A 206 -9.17 -17.90 -26.08
C ALA A 206 -9.75 -18.42 -27.41
N LYS A 207 -10.82 -19.20 -27.35
CA LYS A 207 -11.59 -19.69 -28.52
C LYS A 207 -12.55 -18.65 -29.10
N GLU A 208 -12.57 -17.43 -28.56
CA GLU A 208 -13.49 -16.35 -28.95
C GLU A 208 -14.99 -16.70 -28.79
N GLU A 209 -15.33 -17.67 -27.95
CA GLU A 209 -16.72 -18.05 -27.66
C GLU A 209 -17.42 -17.01 -26.76
N ILE A 210 -16.62 -16.18 -26.07
CA ILE A 210 -17.05 -15.12 -25.18
C ILE A 210 -16.58 -13.77 -25.70
N TYR A 211 -17.53 -12.89 -26.01
CA TYR A 211 -17.21 -11.53 -26.44
C TYR A 211 -16.64 -10.69 -25.28
N PRO A 212 -15.69 -9.78 -25.54
CA PRO A 212 -15.11 -8.94 -24.50
C PRO A 212 -16.12 -8.13 -23.69
N LEU A 213 -17.20 -7.65 -24.33
CA LEU A 213 -18.23 -6.88 -23.65
C LEU A 213 -19.01 -7.72 -22.63
N ASP A 214 -19.30 -8.98 -22.96
CA ASP A 214 -20.03 -9.89 -22.08
C ASP A 214 -19.17 -10.23 -20.85
N LEU A 215 -17.88 -10.51 -21.06
CA LEU A 215 -16.91 -10.70 -19.97
C LEU A 215 -16.83 -9.47 -19.06
N LYS A 216 -16.66 -8.28 -19.65
CA LYS A 216 -16.62 -7.01 -18.89
C LYS A 216 -17.87 -6.79 -18.06
N ASN A 217 -19.05 -7.03 -18.63
CA ASN A 217 -20.31 -6.85 -17.92
C ASN A 217 -20.44 -7.84 -16.75
N ALA A 218 -20.03 -9.10 -16.94
CA ALA A 218 -20.05 -10.11 -15.88
C ALA A 218 -19.09 -9.75 -14.73
N VAL A 219 -17.86 -9.34 -15.05
CA VAL A 219 -16.87 -8.89 -14.05
C VAL A 219 -17.37 -7.65 -13.31
N ALA A 220 -17.94 -6.65 -14.00
CA ALA A 220 -18.48 -5.46 -13.36
C ALA A 220 -19.64 -5.77 -12.41
N ARG A 221 -20.51 -6.73 -12.78
CA ARG A 221 -21.62 -7.17 -11.93
C ARG A 221 -21.12 -7.87 -10.67
N GLU A 222 -20.23 -8.85 -10.80
CA GLU A 222 -19.70 -9.58 -9.64
C GLU A 222 -18.86 -8.67 -8.72
N LEU A 223 -18.08 -7.75 -9.29
CA LEU A 223 -17.34 -6.77 -8.50
C LEU A 223 -18.28 -5.81 -7.75
N SER A 224 -19.35 -5.34 -8.39
CA SER A 224 -20.32 -4.48 -7.72
C SER A 224 -20.99 -5.17 -6.52
N LYS A 225 -21.28 -6.48 -6.63
CA LYS A 225 -21.79 -7.29 -5.51
C LYS A 225 -20.77 -7.45 -4.38
N LEU A 226 -19.48 -7.53 -4.73
CA LEU A 226 -18.39 -7.62 -3.74
C LEU A 226 -18.23 -6.30 -2.96
N LEU A 227 -18.43 -5.16 -3.63
CA LEU A 227 -18.32 -3.82 -3.03
C LEU A 227 -19.57 -3.39 -2.25
N GLU A 228 -20.75 -3.91 -2.59
CA GLU A 228 -22.02 -3.59 -1.95
C GLU A 228 -21.98 -3.60 -0.40
N PRO A 229 -21.45 -4.62 0.30
CA PRO A 229 -21.38 -4.59 1.75
C PRO A 229 -20.41 -3.54 2.30
N ILE A 230 -19.35 -3.19 1.56
CA ILE A 230 -18.41 -2.13 1.94
C ILE A 230 -19.15 -0.79 1.86
N HIS A 231 -19.86 -0.53 0.76
CA HIS A 231 -20.68 0.66 0.59
C HIS A 231 -21.74 0.77 1.68
N ALA A 232 -22.47 -0.32 1.97
CA ALA A 232 -23.49 -0.33 3.01
C ALA A 232 -22.92 0.04 4.38
N LYS A 233 -21.74 -0.48 4.74
CA LYS A 233 -21.06 -0.16 6.01
C LYS A 233 -20.61 1.30 6.06
N PHE A 234 -19.96 1.80 5.01
CA PHE A 234 -19.51 3.20 4.94
C PHE A 234 -20.68 4.20 4.88
N SER A 235 -21.81 3.84 4.27
CA SER A 235 -22.99 4.69 4.21
C SER A 235 -23.79 4.70 5.52
N ALA A 236 -23.74 3.63 6.31
CA ALA A 236 -24.45 3.54 7.59
C ALA A 236 -23.70 4.21 8.75
N ASP A 237 -22.37 4.33 8.66
CA ASP A 237 -21.51 4.82 9.73
C ASP A 237 -21.05 6.26 9.48
N SER A 238 -21.59 7.20 10.27
CA SER A 238 -21.25 8.63 10.15
C SER A 238 -19.78 8.93 10.50
N GLU A 239 -19.18 8.15 11.40
CA GLU A 239 -17.77 8.32 11.76
C GLU A 239 -16.87 7.96 10.57
N MET A 240 -17.17 6.87 9.87
CA MET A 240 -16.43 6.45 8.68
C MET A 240 -16.53 7.47 7.54
N GLN A 241 -17.68 8.13 7.39
CA GLN A 241 -17.84 9.24 6.43
C GLN A 241 -16.98 10.44 6.79
N MET A 242 -16.99 10.83 8.07
CA MET A 242 -16.16 11.93 8.56
C MET A 242 -14.66 11.63 8.41
N ILE A 243 -14.24 10.38 8.67
CA ILE A 243 -12.85 9.94 8.47
C ILE A 243 -12.48 10.05 7.00
N ARG A 244 -13.32 9.56 6.08
CA ARG A 244 -13.09 9.66 4.63
C ARG A 244 -12.87 11.11 4.21
N ASP A 245 -13.79 12.00 4.58
CA ASP A 245 -13.76 13.40 4.14
C ASP A 245 -12.54 14.16 4.71
N ARG A 246 -12.08 13.77 5.90
CA ARG A 246 -10.85 14.32 6.50
C ARG A 246 -9.57 13.73 5.89
N ALA A 247 -9.58 12.44 5.58
CA ALA A 247 -8.41 11.74 5.03
C ALA A 247 -8.16 12.11 3.56
N TYR A 248 -9.24 12.31 2.80
CA TYR A 248 -9.21 12.67 1.38
C TYR A 248 -10.09 13.90 1.14
N PRO A 249 -9.66 15.10 1.57
CA PRO A 249 -10.40 16.32 1.28
C PRO A 249 -10.46 16.49 -0.23
N ASP A 250 -11.65 16.81 -0.76
CA ASP A 250 -11.82 17.08 -2.18
C ASP A 250 -10.78 18.11 -2.63
N GLU A 251 -10.01 17.78 -3.66
CA GLU A 251 -9.08 18.75 -4.23
C GLU A 251 -9.88 19.97 -4.68
N VAL A 252 -9.58 21.13 -4.10
CA VAL A 252 -10.13 22.41 -4.56
C VAL A 252 -9.70 22.55 -6.02
N VAL A 253 -10.62 22.22 -6.94
CA VAL A 253 -10.42 22.38 -8.36
C VAL A 253 -10.16 23.86 -8.60
N LYS A 254 -8.89 24.25 -8.71
CA LYS A 254 -8.50 25.57 -9.20
C LYS A 254 -8.96 25.62 -10.65
N LYS A 255 -10.19 26.10 -10.87
CA LYS A 255 -10.64 26.55 -12.19
C LYS A 255 -9.58 27.52 -12.71
N GLY A 256 -8.89 27.09 -13.77
CA GLY A 256 -7.84 27.85 -14.42
C GLY A 256 -8.36 29.22 -14.85
N GLY A 257 -7.85 30.25 -14.19
CA GLY A 257 -8.13 31.65 -14.47
C GLY A 257 -7.04 32.50 -13.84
N GLY A 258 -5.84 32.47 -14.43
CA GLY A 258 -4.66 33.13 -13.87
C GLY A 258 -3.90 33.93 -14.91
N LYS A 259 -4.37 35.16 -15.16
CA LYS A 259 -3.56 36.27 -15.69
C LYS A 259 -2.32 36.41 -14.81
N LYS A 260 -1.14 36.52 -15.44
CA LYS A 260 0.13 36.84 -14.76
C LYS A 260 0.03 38.19 -14.05
N GLY A 261 0.37 38.20 -12.76
CA GLY A 261 0.61 39.39 -11.94
C GLY A 261 1.70 39.07 -10.92
N ALA A 262 2.71 39.93 -10.87
CA ALA A 262 4.00 39.72 -10.23
C ALA A 262 3.99 39.88 -8.70
N GLY A 263 4.96 39.21 -8.06
CA GLY A 263 5.81 39.72 -6.97
C GLY A 263 5.18 40.19 -5.64
N GLY A 264 5.59 39.56 -4.54
CA GLY A 264 5.45 40.15 -3.21
C GLY A 264 5.70 39.16 -2.09
N GLY A 265 6.92 39.16 -1.53
CA GLY A 265 7.24 38.44 -0.30
C GLY A 265 6.56 39.09 0.91
N GLY A 266 5.99 38.25 1.77
CA GLY A 266 5.47 38.64 3.08
C GLY A 266 5.15 37.39 3.89
N ALA A 267 6.01 37.05 4.86
CA ALA A 267 5.77 35.99 5.81
C ALA A 267 4.91 36.54 6.96
N GLY A 268 3.62 36.18 7.00
CA GLY A 268 2.76 36.37 8.16
C GLY A 268 2.89 35.20 9.15
N PRO A 269 2.53 35.40 10.43
CA PRO A 269 2.89 34.52 11.55
C PRO A 269 2.04 33.23 11.66
N ASP A 270 1.08 33.01 10.77
CA ASP A 270 0.06 31.98 10.93
C ASP A 270 0.04 31.02 9.73
N ARG A 271 1.08 30.19 9.62
CA ARG A 271 1.09 29.06 8.67
C ARG A 271 0.69 27.78 9.41
N PRO A 272 -0.17 26.94 8.81
CA PRO A 272 -0.53 25.64 9.38
C PRO A 272 0.72 24.76 9.53
N VAL A 273 0.76 23.99 10.64
CA VAL A 273 1.90 23.13 10.99
C VAL A 273 2.11 22.09 9.88
N ASP A 274 3.27 22.16 9.25
CA ASP A 274 3.70 21.27 8.18
C ASP A 274 4.43 20.06 8.78
N ILE A 275 3.74 18.91 8.82
CA ILE A 275 4.22 17.64 9.41
C ILE A 275 5.38 17.02 8.60
N SER A 276 5.65 17.53 7.39
CA SER A 276 6.77 17.07 6.56
C SER A 276 8.12 17.68 6.97
N ARG A 277 8.12 18.62 7.92
CA ARG A 277 9.32 19.27 8.44
C ARG A 277 9.75 18.63 9.76
N LEU A 278 10.98 18.14 9.78
CA LEU A 278 11.64 17.65 10.98
C LEU A 278 11.78 18.79 11.99
N ASP A 279 11.07 18.72 13.13
CA ASP A 279 11.22 19.67 14.25
C ASP A 279 12.52 19.36 15.02
N LEU A 280 13.64 19.83 14.49
CA LEU A 280 14.94 19.77 15.16
C LEU A 280 15.07 20.94 16.14
N ARG A 281 14.82 20.66 17.42
CA ARG A 281 15.09 21.62 18.49
C ARG A 281 16.59 21.62 18.83
N VAL A 282 17.31 22.57 18.24
CA VAL A 282 18.72 22.81 18.56
C VAL A 282 18.79 23.69 19.80
N GLY A 283 19.13 23.10 20.95
CA GLY A 283 19.43 23.83 22.17
C GLY A 283 20.92 24.19 22.24
N VAL A 284 21.24 25.41 22.68
CA VAL A 284 22.62 25.77 23.04
C VAL A 284 22.91 25.23 24.44
N VAL A 285 24.03 24.53 24.60
CA VAL A 285 24.51 24.12 25.92
C VAL A 285 25.04 25.36 26.65
N ILE A 286 24.26 25.89 27.59
CA ILE A 286 24.59 27.13 28.32
C ILE A 286 25.62 26.87 29.43
N SER A 287 25.58 25.69 30.04
CA SER A 287 26.58 25.25 31.01
C SER A 287 26.62 23.73 31.13
N ALA A 288 27.78 23.20 31.49
CA ALA A 288 27.97 21.80 31.85
C ALA A 288 28.81 21.77 33.13
N GLU A 289 28.25 21.23 34.20
CA GLU A 289 28.96 21.04 35.46
C GLU A 289 29.39 19.59 35.63
N LYS A 290 30.59 19.41 36.18
CA LYS A 290 31.18 18.11 36.42
C LYS A 290 30.69 17.62 37.77
N VAL A 291 29.73 16.70 37.77
CA VAL A 291 29.20 16.10 39.01
C VAL A 291 30.05 14.87 39.34
N TRP A 292 30.72 14.89 40.50
CA TRP A 292 31.47 13.74 41.00
C TRP A 292 30.55 12.87 41.85
N HIS A 293 30.26 11.65 41.39
CA HIS A 293 29.67 10.61 42.22
C HIS A 293 30.78 9.67 42.70
N TYR A 294 31.06 9.68 43.99
CA TYR A 294 31.88 8.66 44.63
C TYR A 294 30.95 7.52 45.08
N SER A 295 30.73 6.54 44.21
CA SER A 295 30.33 5.20 44.66
C SER A 295 31.60 4.39 44.85
N GLY A 296 31.83 3.94 46.08
CA GLY A 296 33.02 3.17 46.43
C GLY A 296 33.20 2.00 45.46
N THR A 297 34.38 1.97 44.84
CA THR A 297 35.00 0.92 43.97
C THR A 297 35.06 1.11 42.45
N SER A 298 34.53 2.18 41.83
CA SER A 298 34.97 2.56 40.46
C SER A 298 34.55 3.98 40.06
N GLU A 299 35.48 4.76 39.51
CA GLU A 299 35.24 6.11 38.98
C GLU A 299 34.32 6.02 37.73
N GLN A 300 33.00 6.24 37.87
CA GLN A 300 32.10 6.39 36.72
C GLN A 300 31.94 7.86 36.36
N ARG A 301 32.28 8.22 35.12
CA ARG A 301 32.15 9.57 34.56
C ARG A 301 30.83 9.66 33.79
N THR A 302 29.87 10.42 34.30
CA THR A 302 28.63 10.73 33.60
C THR A 302 28.41 12.24 33.55
N LEU A 303 28.16 12.76 32.34
CA LEU A 303 27.76 14.15 32.10
C LEU A 303 26.23 14.23 32.21
N ARG A 304 25.72 15.15 33.04
CA ARG A 304 24.29 15.37 33.21
C ARG A 304 23.97 16.82 32.86
N ALA A 305 23.26 17.06 31.75
CA ALA A 305 22.78 18.39 31.38
C ALA A 305 21.51 18.71 32.18
N GLN A 306 21.46 19.86 32.87
CA GLN A 306 20.40 20.16 33.83
C GLN A 306 19.35 21.19 33.38
N ARG A 307 19.53 21.92 32.27
CA ARG A 307 18.49 22.85 31.78
C ARG A 307 18.52 23.02 30.26
N PHE A 308 17.36 22.87 29.62
CA PHE A 308 17.10 23.28 28.24
C PHE A 308 16.34 24.61 28.26
N CYS A 309 16.80 25.59 27.50
CA CYS A 309 16.04 26.80 27.20
C CYS A 309 15.70 26.77 25.70
N PRO A 310 14.42 26.75 25.30
CA PRO A 310 14.05 26.89 23.90
C PRO A 310 14.30 28.33 23.42
N LEU A 311 14.76 28.49 22.18
CA LEU A 311 14.78 29.78 21.48
C LEU A 311 13.38 30.13 20.97
#